data_AF-A0A135P6A0-F1
#
_entry.id   AF-A0A135P6A0-F1
#
_cell.length_a   1.000
_cell.length_b   1.000
_cell.length_c   1.000
_cell.angle_alpha   90.00
_cell.angle_beta   90.00
_cell.angle_gamma   90.00
#
_symmetry.space_group_name_H-M   'P 1'
#
loop_
_entity.id
_entity.type
_entity.pdbx_description
1 polymer ?
#
loop_
_entity_poly.entity_id
_entity_poly.type
_entity_poly.pdbx_seq_one_letter_code
_entity_poly.pdbx_strand_id
1 'polypeptide(L)'
;MSSRYAVEERVAVQEHLKLDTLAEELALGAEVRSDEARLYVMCGEDRHLQAFHTEEHSEQGRDAAATKLAAQGLPVVEAEALRKLVINAEELDKIEAAAVEAFQAGDRATAQAQLFRPEHERARRALLDTVSHFLT
;
A
#
# COMPACT_ATOMS: atom_id res chain seq x y z
N MET A 1 -18.93 -15.10 -34.76
CA MET A 1 -17.57 -15.28 -34.21
C MET A 1 -17.00 -13.96 -33.66
N SER A 2 -16.97 -12.85 -34.42
CA SER A 2 -16.38 -11.56 -33.96
C SER A 2 -16.95 -10.93 -32.68
N SER A 3 -18.25 -11.07 -32.41
CA SER A 3 -18.90 -10.42 -31.27
C SER A 3 -18.59 -11.05 -29.91
N ARG A 4 -18.18 -12.34 -29.86
CA ARG A 4 -17.87 -13.01 -28.59
C ARG A 4 -16.46 -12.66 -28.10
N TYR A 5 -15.49 -12.66 -29.02
CA TYR A 5 -14.12 -12.21 -28.74
C TYR A 5 -14.08 -10.74 -28.28
N ALA A 6 -14.87 -9.85 -28.90
CA ALA A 6 -14.94 -8.45 -28.46
C ALA A 6 -15.54 -8.27 -27.04
N VAL A 7 -16.41 -9.18 -26.60
CA VAL A 7 -16.95 -9.17 -25.22
C VAL A 7 -15.93 -9.74 -24.23
N GLU A 8 -15.28 -10.85 -24.58
CA GLU A 8 -14.21 -11.47 -23.77
C GLU A 8 -13.04 -10.48 -23.57
N GLU A 9 -12.61 -9.80 -24.62
CA GLU A 9 -11.56 -8.77 -24.58
C GLU A 9 -11.96 -7.58 -23.69
N ARG A 10 -13.20 -7.09 -23.82
CA ARG A 10 -13.70 -6.00 -22.97
C ARG A 10 -13.72 -6.38 -21.49
N VAL A 11 -14.13 -7.60 -21.15
CA VAL A 11 -14.15 -8.08 -19.76
C VAL A 11 -12.75 -8.16 -19.21
N ALA A 12 -11.80 -8.74 -19.95
CA ALA A 12 -10.40 -8.85 -19.53
C ALA A 12 -9.77 -7.46 -19.29
N VAL A 13 -10.02 -6.49 -20.18
CA VAL A 13 -9.54 -5.10 -20.01
C VAL A 13 -10.15 -4.45 -18.76
N GLN A 14 -11.45 -4.67 -18.52
CA GLN A 14 -12.11 -4.11 -17.32
C GLN A 14 -11.62 -4.74 -16.02
N GLU A 15 -11.21 -6.01 -16.03
CA GLU A 15 -10.59 -6.67 -14.88
C GLU A 15 -9.20 -6.11 -14.61
N HIS A 16 -8.38 -5.97 -15.66
CA HIS A 16 -7.03 -5.39 -15.53
C HIS A 16 -7.07 -3.96 -14.99
N LEU A 17 -7.90 -3.08 -15.56
CA LEU A 17 -8.04 -1.69 -15.07
C LEU A 17 -8.44 -1.60 -13.59
N LYS A 18 -9.21 -2.56 -13.07
CA LYS A 18 -9.56 -2.60 -11.64
C LYS A 18 -8.37 -3.00 -10.77
N LEU A 19 -7.54 -3.93 -11.25
CA LEU A 19 -6.31 -4.33 -10.56
C LEU A 19 -5.34 -3.17 -10.52
N ASP A 20 -5.15 -2.49 -11.65
CA ASP A 20 -4.26 -1.32 -11.77
C ASP A 20 -4.70 -0.21 -10.83
N THR A 21 -5.99 0.15 -10.87
CA THR A 21 -6.56 1.18 -10.00
C THR A 21 -6.36 0.84 -8.53
N LEU A 22 -6.61 -0.41 -8.13
CA LEU A 22 -6.43 -0.82 -6.74
C LEU A 22 -4.96 -0.79 -6.32
N ALA A 23 -4.06 -1.22 -7.20
CA ALA A 23 -2.62 -1.21 -6.94
C ALA A 23 -2.10 0.23 -6.79
N GLU A 24 -2.54 1.15 -7.64
CA GLU A 24 -2.23 2.58 -7.56
C GLU A 24 -2.79 3.22 -6.28
N GLU A 25 -4.04 2.92 -5.90
CA GLU A 25 -4.65 3.44 -4.67
C GLU A 25 -3.92 2.96 -3.41
N LEU A 26 -3.45 1.71 -3.39
CA LEU A 26 -2.61 1.17 -2.31
C LEU A 26 -1.26 1.89 -2.26
N ALA A 27 -0.59 2.04 -3.40
CA ALA A 27 0.69 2.71 -3.47
C ALA A 27 0.60 4.17 -3.00
N LEU A 28 -0.40 4.90 -3.48
CA LEU A 28 -0.62 6.30 -3.13
C LEU A 28 -0.98 6.45 -1.64
N GLY A 29 -1.86 5.58 -1.13
CA GLY A 29 -2.21 5.57 0.30
C GLY A 29 -1.00 5.35 1.19
N ALA A 30 -0.16 4.37 0.86
CA ALA A 30 1.08 4.09 1.57
C ALA A 30 2.06 5.27 1.50
N GLU A 31 2.21 5.93 0.34
CA GLU A 31 3.07 7.11 0.21
C GLU A 31 2.59 8.28 1.07
N VAL A 32 1.29 8.60 1.03
CA VAL A 32 0.71 9.67 1.86
C VAL A 32 0.93 9.33 3.33
N ARG A 33 0.66 8.09 3.75
CA ARG A 33 0.86 7.67 5.13
C ARG A 33 2.33 7.76 5.56
N SER A 34 3.28 7.31 4.72
CA SER A 34 4.71 7.44 4.98
C SER A 34 5.11 8.90 5.23
N ASP A 35 4.60 9.81 4.41
CA ASP A 35 4.92 11.23 4.50
C ASP A 35 4.33 11.86 5.77
N GLU A 36 3.09 11.51 6.13
CA GLU A 36 2.46 11.96 7.37
C GLU A 36 3.17 11.42 8.62
N ALA A 37 3.63 10.16 8.60
CA ALA A 37 4.44 9.60 9.69
C ALA A 37 5.76 10.39 9.87
N ARG A 38 6.45 10.68 8.76
CA ARG A 38 7.69 11.46 8.78
C ARG A 38 7.46 12.89 9.27
N LEU A 39 6.43 13.56 8.78
CA LEU A 39 6.07 14.91 9.21
C LEU A 39 5.69 14.95 10.69
N TYR A 40 4.96 13.96 11.18
CA TYR A 40 4.65 13.84 12.61
C TYR A 40 5.92 13.67 13.45
N VAL A 41 6.84 12.78 13.07
CA VAL A 41 8.09 12.56 13.81
C VAL A 41 9.04 13.76 13.73
N MET A 42 9.00 14.54 12.65
CA MET A 42 9.82 15.75 12.49
C MET A 42 9.29 16.95 13.27
N CYS A 43 7.98 17.20 13.18
CA CYS A 43 7.37 18.45 13.66
C CYS A 43 6.58 18.27 14.95
N GLY A 44 6.08 17.06 15.23
CA GLY A 44 5.25 16.75 16.40
C GLY A 44 3.85 17.35 16.37
N GLU A 45 3.36 17.76 15.20
CA GLU A 45 2.03 18.38 15.06
C GLU A 45 0.93 17.33 14.91
N ASP A 46 -0.10 17.39 15.76
CA ASP A 46 -1.18 16.39 15.83
C ASP A 46 -1.95 16.19 14.52
N ARG A 47 -1.97 17.19 13.63
CA ARG A 47 -2.62 17.04 12.31
C ARG A 47 -2.01 15.91 11.48
N HIS A 48 -0.70 15.71 11.59
CA HIS A 48 0.02 14.66 10.85
C HIS A 48 -0.28 13.29 11.44
N LEU A 49 -0.41 13.20 12.77
CA LEU A 49 -0.86 11.98 13.44
C LEU A 49 -2.28 11.59 13.03
N GLN A 50 -3.18 12.58 12.94
CA GLN A 50 -4.56 12.34 12.49
C GLN A 50 -4.62 11.89 11.04
N ALA A 51 -3.82 12.50 10.16
CA ALA A 51 -3.73 12.12 8.76
C ALA A 51 -3.14 10.71 8.59
N PHE A 52 -2.09 10.38 9.35
CA PHE A 52 -1.50 9.04 9.40
C PHE A 52 -2.56 7.97 9.72
N HIS A 53 -3.32 8.14 10.82
CA HIS A 53 -4.37 7.19 11.19
C HIS A 53 -5.54 7.15 10.20
N THR A 54 -5.83 8.26 9.53
CA THR A 54 -6.88 8.30 8.50
C THR A 54 -6.49 7.44 7.29
N GLU A 55 -5.23 7.51 6.85
CA GLU A 55 -4.76 6.65 5.76
C GLU A 55 -4.59 5.20 6.21
N GLU A 56 -4.09 4.94 7.42
CA GLU A 56 -4.01 3.60 8.00
C GLU A 56 -5.38 2.89 7.97
N HIS A 57 -6.45 3.58 8.38
CA HIS A 57 -7.80 3.03 8.31
C HIS A 57 -8.30 2.87 6.86
N SER A 58 -7.94 3.79 5.96
CA SER A 58 -8.33 3.71 4.55
C SER A 58 -7.66 2.55 3.83
N GLU A 59 -6.39 2.28 4.15
CA GLU A 59 -5.61 1.20 3.58
C GLU A 59 -6.16 -0.18 3.96
N GLN A 60 -6.62 -0.38 5.20
CA GLN A 60 -7.28 -1.62 5.61
C GLN A 60 -8.46 -2.00 4.69
N GLY A 61 -9.20 -1.00 4.19
CA GLY A 61 -10.26 -1.21 3.20
C GLY A 61 -9.73 -1.67 1.84
N ARG A 62 -8.61 -1.09 1.38
CA ARG A 62 -7.94 -1.43 0.12
C ARG A 62 -7.32 -2.83 0.21
N ASP A 63 -6.68 -3.19 1.31
CA ASP A 63 -6.12 -4.52 1.56
C ASP A 63 -7.18 -5.61 1.60
N ALA A 64 -8.31 -5.34 2.24
CA ALA A 64 -9.45 -6.25 2.26
C ALA A 64 -10.01 -6.45 0.83
N ALA A 65 -10.06 -5.39 0.02
CA ALA A 65 -10.47 -5.47 -1.38
C ALA A 65 -9.48 -6.31 -2.21
N ALA A 66 -8.17 -6.08 -2.06
CA ALA A 66 -7.11 -6.83 -2.74
C ALA A 66 -7.15 -8.32 -2.37
N THR A 67 -7.28 -8.62 -1.08
CA THR A 67 -7.40 -10.00 -0.57
C THR A 67 -8.64 -10.69 -1.15
N LYS A 68 -9.77 -9.99 -1.19
CA LYS A 68 -11.01 -10.52 -1.75
C LYS A 68 -10.89 -10.80 -3.26
N LEU A 69 -10.27 -9.89 -4.02
CA LEU A 69 -10.04 -10.08 -5.45
C LEU A 69 -9.08 -11.25 -5.72
N ALA A 70 -8.00 -11.37 -4.96
CA ALA A 70 -7.07 -12.51 -5.06
C ALA A 70 -7.76 -13.86 -4.82
N ALA A 71 -8.87 -13.89 -4.07
CA ALA A 71 -9.65 -15.11 -3.82
C ALA A 71 -10.71 -15.41 -4.90
N GLN A 72 -10.97 -14.51 -5.86
CA GLN A 72 -12.11 -14.58 -6.79
C GLN A 72 -11.82 -15.18 -8.17
N GLY A 73 -10.84 -16.07 -8.29
CA GLY A 73 -10.56 -16.77 -9.56
C GLY A 73 -9.78 -15.91 -10.56
N LEU A 74 -9.03 -14.92 -10.08
CA LEU A 74 -7.99 -14.25 -10.86
C LEU A 74 -6.98 -15.27 -11.40
N PRO A 75 -6.29 -14.95 -12.52
CA PRO A 75 -5.11 -15.69 -12.92
C PRO A 75 -4.13 -15.82 -11.75
N VAL A 76 -3.49 -16.98 -11.62
CA VAL A 76 -2.63 -17.31 -10.46
C VAL A 76 -1.56 -16.23 -10.23
N VAL A 77 -0.98 -15.72 -11.32
CA VAL A 77 0.05 -14.66 -11.28
C VAL A 77 -0.50 -13.36 -10.67
N GLU A 78 -1.67 -12.90 -11.11
CA GLU A 78 -2.32 -11.70 -10.58
C GLU A 78 -2.71 -11.85 -9.11
N ALA A 79 -3.21 -13.03 -8.73
CA ALA A 79 -3.57 -13.34 -7.34
C ALA A 79 -2.33 -13.39 -6.43
N GLU A 80 -1.19 -13.89 -6.93
CA GLU A 80 0.09 -13.87 -6.20
C GLU A 80 0.64 -12.44 -6.08
N ALA A 81 0.56 -11.65 -7.14
CA ALA A 81 0.99 -10.25 -7.12
C ALA A 81 0.16 -9.41 -6.13
N LEU A 82 -1.17 -9.57 -6.10
CA LEU A 82 -2.02 -8.87 -5.12
C LEU A 82 -1.71 -9.28 -3.68
N ARG A 83 -1.50 -10.56 -3.42
CA ARG A 83 -1.10 -11.02 -2.08
C ARG A 83 0.24 -10.46 -1.66
N LYS A 84 1.21 -10.41 -2.58
CA LYS A 84 2.51 -9.81 -2.32
C LYS A 84 2.41 -8.30 -2.09
N LEU A 85 1.50 -7.62 -2.79
CA LEU A 85 1.25 -6.19 -2.61
C LEU A 85 0.79 -5.91 -1.18
N VAL A 86 -0.22 -6.65 -0.71
CA VAL A 86 -0.74 -6.55 0.66
C VAL A 86 0.34 -6.86 1.69
N ILE A 87 1.12 -7.93 1.50
CA ILE A 87 2.23 -8.28 2.41
C ILE A 87 3.26 -7.14 2.49
N ASN A 88 3.64 -6.56 1.35
CA ASN A 88 4.61 -5.47 1.32
C ASN A 88 4.06 -4.19 1.95
N ALA A 89 2.76 -3.90 1.80
CA ALA A 89 2.08 -2.81 2.48
C ALA A 89 2.17 -3.03 4.00
N GLU A 90 1.67 -4.16 4.50
CA GLU A 90 1.71 -4.51 5.93
C GLU A 90 3.13 -4.46 6.55
N GLU A 91 4.17 -4.80 5.79
CA GLU A 91 5.56 -4.68 6.24
C GLU A 91 5.98 -3.22 6.44
N LEU A 92 5.59 -2.33 5.52
CA LEU A 92 5.80 -0.89 5.63
C LEU A 92 5.01 -0.30 6.80
N ASP A 93 3.75 -0.69 6.96
CA ASP A 93 2.87 -0.26 8.07
C ASP A 93 3.51 -0.51 9.43
N LYS A 94 4.03 -1.72 9.64
CA LYS A 94 4.64 -2.12 10.92
C LYS A 94 5.81 -1.24 11.29
N ILE A 95 6.61 -0.81 10.31
CA ILE A 95 7.74 0.09 10.53
C ILE A 95 7.23 1.48 10.94
N GLU A 96 6.23 1.99 10.24
CA GLU A 96 5.72 3.35 10.42
C GLU A 96 4.91 3.50 11.70
N ALA A 97 4.02 2.55 12.00
CA ALA A 97 3.28 2.50 13.25
C ALA A 97 4.22 2.42 14.46
N ALA A 98 5.24 1.55 14.40
CA ALA A 98 6.23 1.46 15.48
C ALA A 98 7.01 2.78 15.68
N ALA A 99 7.28 3.52 14.61
CA ALA A 99 7.93 4.82 14.70
C ALA A 99 7.03 5.89 15.31
N VAL A 100 5.75 5.92 14.93
CA VAL A 100 4.74 6.82 15.52
C VAL A 100 4.58 6.52 17.02
N GLU A 101 4.47 5.24 17.40
CA GLU A 101 4.38 4.80 18.80
C GLU A 101 5.63 5.19 19.61
N ALA A 102 6.83 4.97 19.06
CA ALA A 102 8.08 5.35 19.70
C ALA A 102 8.14 6.88 19.93
N PHE A 103 7.70 7.68 18.95
CA PHE A 103 7.66 9.13 19.08
C PHE A 103 6.66 9.59 20.14
N GLN A 104 5.46 8.99 20.18
CA GLN A 104 4.45 9.25 21.21
C GLN A 104 4.95 8.91 22.62
N ALA A 105 5.78 7.87 22.76
CA ALA A 105 6.44 7.49 24.01
C ALA A 105 7.60 8.43 24.40
N GLY A 106 7.93 9.43 23.58
CA GLY A 106 9.04 10.36 23.78
C GLY A 106 10.39 9.86 23.25
N ASP A 107 10.45 8.67 22.66
CA ASP A 107 11.66 8.11 22.05
C ASP A 107 11.84 8.58 20.61
N ARG A 108 12.22 9.84 20.48
CA ARG A 108 12.47 10.47 19.17
C ARG A 108 13.61 9.80 18.39
N ALA A 109 14.62 9.28 19.08
CA ALA A 109 15.78 8.69 18.43
C ALA A 109 15.41 7.39 17.71
N THR A 110 14.62 6.53 18.37
CA THR A 110 14.10 5.30 17.76
C THR A 110 13.14 5.60 16.61
N ALA A 111 12.19 6.53 16.81
CA ALA A 111 11.25 6.92 15.76
C ALA A 111 11.96 7.42 14.48
N GLN A 112 12.95 8.29 14.65
CA GLN A 112 13.75 8.78 13.51
C GLN A 112 14.58 7.66 12.88
N ALA A 113 15.15 6.76 13.68
CA ALA A 113 15.90 5.62 13.16
C ALA A 113 15.02 4.67 12.36
N GLN A 114 13.73 4.54 12.67
CA GLN A 114 12.83 3.68 11.92
C GLN A 114 12.41 4.30 10.58
N LEU A 115 12.07 5.59 10.53
CA LEU A 115 11.53 6.23 9.32
C LEU A 115 12.57 6.74 8.32
N PHE A 116 13.79 7.04 8.78
CA PHE A 116 14.82 7.71 7.95
C PHE A 116 16.02 6.83 7.66
N ARG A 117 15.88 5.50 7.79
CA ARG A 117 16.94 4.54 7.50
C ARG A 117 16.62 3.63 6.31
N PRO A 118 17.64 2.93 5.76
CA PRO A 118 17.48 2.10 4.57
C PRO A 118 16.43 1.00 4.69
N GLU A 119 16.05 0.57 5.89
CA GLU A 119 15.00 -0.41 6.11
C GLU A 119 13.64 0.08 5.62
N HIS A 120 13.22 1.29 6.00
CA HIS A 120 11.96 1.91 5.56
C HIS A 120 11.94 2.09 4.04
N GLU A 121 13.04 2.62 3.48
CA GLU A 121 13.18 2.80 2.04
C GLU A 121 13.16 1.48 1.24
N ARG A 122 13.64 0.39 1.83
CA ARG A 122 13.57 -0.95 1.22
C ARG A 122 12.14 -1.48 1.21
N ALA A 123 11.40 -1.33 2.31
CA ALA A 123 10.00 -1.72 2.38
C ALA A 123 9.14 -0.91 1.38
N ARG A 124 9.34 0.40 1.32
CA ARG A 124 8.66 1.28 0.34
C ARG A 124 8.95 0.87 -1.11
N ARG A 125 10.21 0.56 -1.44
CA ARG A 125 10.55 0.07 -2.79
C ARG A 125 9.94 -1.29 -3.10
N ALA A 126 9.93 -2.21 -2.13
CA ALA A 126 9.32 -3.52 -2.33
C ALA A 126 7.81 -3.39 -2.65
N LEU A 127 7.11 -2.46 -2.01
CA LEU A 127 5.71 -2.14 -2.35
C LEU A 127 5.59 -1.67 -3.81
N LEU A 128 6.34 -0.62 -4.19
CA LEU A 128 6.31 -0.03 -5.53
C LEU A 128 6.72 -1.00 -6.65
N ASP A 129 7.68 -1.89 -6.38
CA ASP A 129 8.09 -2.94 -7.31
C ASP A 129 6.94 -3.92 -7.60
N THR A 130 6.09 -4.21 -6.61
CA THR A 130 4.91 -5.05 -6.81
C THR A 130 3.80 -4.29 -7.53
N VAL A 131 3.62 -2.99 -7.29
CA VAL A 131 2.65 -2.16 -8.03
C VAL A 131 2.98 -2.12 -9.53
N SER A 132 4.27 -2.04 -9.86
CA SER A 132 4.76 -2.01 -11.24
C SER A 132 4.35 -3.24 -12.06
N HIS A 133 4.01 -4.36 -11.41
CA HIS A 133 3.46 -5.55 -12.07
C HIS A 133 2.14 -5.27 -12.80
N PHE A 134 1.30 -4.42 -12.23
CA PHE A 134 -0.04 -4.12 -12.75
C PHE A 134 -0.01 -2.98 -13.78
N LEU A 135 1.03 -2.15 -13.79
CA LEU A 135 1.14 -1.01 -14.71
C LEU A 135 1.69 -1.37 -16.11
N THR A 136 1.86 -2.67 -16.42
CA THR A 136 2.53 -3.16 -17.63
C THR A 136 1.57 -3.82 -18.61
#